data_AF-A0A9N8ELW2-F1
#
_entry.id   AF-A0A9N8ELW2-F1
#
_cell.length_a   1.000
_cell.length_b   1.000
_cell.length_c   1.000
_cell.angle_alpha   90.00
_cell.angle_beta   90.00
_cell.angle_gamma   90.00
#
_symmetry.space_group_name_H-M   'P 1'
#
loop_
_entity.id
_entity.type
_entity.pdbx_description
1 polymer ?
#
loop_
_entity_poly.entity_id
_entity_poly.type
_entity_poly.pdbx_seq_one_letter_code
_entity_poly.pdbx_strand_id
1 'polypeptide(L)'
;MRPESRKNGWKVALFSSLCMFGGVVIFFRGETDVTNQQGVRVAAVTSTKHEDWRGAPIGDREDDPDSYHSYDHRPAGTDPRDVLLNEYTIHPCPNGGTGSMVSGQDPRLFELKNDLYKERNPKFLCDAASITTSLHQPCVVYSFGSFDEISFEIGIDNVTNSKCDVHTFDPEKRPSPEVAGRHHFTSHDLGLSSFEHDNFKRLGTIMKDLGHKHIHVLKIDIEGGEGGALPALQVEGVLKNVDQISIEFHSVELMKKGLDILVASGFGIVYARREDRCAWCIEVTLVKMPDKSTSL
;
A
#
# COMPACT_ATOMS: atom_id res chain seq x y z
N MET A 1 -51.11 -21.71 -62.68
CA MET A 1 -50.88 -23.03 -62.04
C MET A 1 -50.14 -22.83 -60.73
N ARG A 2 -50.80 -23.10 -59.59
CA ARG A 2 -50.19 -23.70 -58.37
C ARG A 2 -49.87 -25.18 -58.68
N PRO A 3 -49.17 -25.98 -57.84
CA PRO A 3 -49.09 -25.97 -56.35
C PRO A 3 -47.64 -26.22 -55.83
N GLU A 4 -47.25 -26.45 -54.56
CA GLU A 4 -47.72 -26.40 -53.14
C GLU A 4 -46.43 -26.68 -52.30
N SER A 5 -46.12 -26.03 -51.18
CA SER A 5 -46.67 -26.09 -49.80
C SER A 5 -46.21 -27.27 -48.91
N ARG A 6 -45.68 -26.93 -47.71
CA ARG A 6 -46.00 -27.40 -46.32
C ARG A 6 -44.93 -26.82 -45.37
N LYS A 7 -45.13 -25.89 -44.41
CA LYS A 7 -46.02 -25.76 -43.21
C LYS A 7 -45.88 -26.93 -42.24
N ASN A 8 -45.87 -26.85 -40.90
CA ASN A 8 -45.91 -25.85 -39.79
C ASN A 8 -45.69 -26.72 -38.50
N GLY A 9 -45.22 -26.23 -37.35
CA GLY A 9 -46.07 -25.58 -36.34
C GLY A 9 -45.94 -26.22 -34.94
N TRP A 10 -46.02 -25.37 -33.91
CA TRP A 10 -45.97 -25.64 -32.47
C TRP A 10 -47.19 -26.41 -31.94
N LYS A 11 -47.08 -27.08 -30.78
CA LYS A 11 -48.17 -27.18 -29.77
C LYS A 11 -47.65 -27.40 -28.34
N VAL A 12 -48.12 -26.53 -27.44
CA VAL A 12 -48.27 -26.75 -25.99
C VAL A 12 -49.66 -27.37 -25.76
N ALA A 13 -49.80 -28.29 -24.80
CA ALA A 13 -51.09 -28.58 -24.15
C ALA A 13 -50.90 -29.22 -22.76
N LEU A 14 -51.54 -28.61 -21.78
CA LEU A 14 -51.84 -29.06 -20.41
C LEU A 14 -52.99 -30.09 -20.38
N PHE A 15 -53.37 -30.50 -19.16
CA PHE A 15 -54.48 -31.40 -18.72
C PHE A 15 -54.07 -32.87 -18.54
N SER A 16 -54.49 -33.61 -17.52
CA SER A 16 -55.17 -33.36 -16.23
C SER A 16 -55.35 -34.71 -15.55
N SER A 17 -55.47 -34.72 -14.22
CA SER A 17 -56.51 -35.43 -13.46
C SER A 17 -56.00 -36.28 -12.28
N LEU A 18 -56.55 -35.86 -11.13
CA LEU A 18 -56.71 -36.49 -9.82
C LEU A 18 -56.98 -38.00 -9.81
N CYS A 19 -56.52 -38.67 -8.75
CA CYS A 19 -57.38 -39.46 -7.85
C CYS A 19 -56.78 -39.62 -6.44
N MET A 20 -57.66 -39.50 -5.43
CA MET A 20 -57.46 -39.52 -3.97
C MET A 20 -57.27 -40.97 -3.44
N PHE A 21 -56.74 -41.29 -2.26
CA PHE A 21 -57.13 -41.04 -0.85
C PHE A 21 -55.91 -41.48 0.03
N GLY A 22 -55.67 -41.09 1.28
CA GLY A 22 -56.37 -40.30 2.29
C GLY A 22 -55.53 -40.33 3.59
N GLY A 23 -55.72 -39.34 4.46
CA GLY A 23 -55.06 -39.28 5.77
C GLY A 23 -54.93 -37.85 6.29
N VAL A 24 -56.00 -37.34 6.89
CA VAL A 24 -56.06 -36.05 7.58
C VAL A 24 -55.49 -36.18 8.98
N VAL A 25 -54.55 -35.30 9.35
CA VAL A 25 -54.43 -34.76 10.72
C VAL A 25 -54.25 -33.25 10.59
N ILE A 26 -55.13 -32.50 11.24
CA ILE A 26 -55.18 -31.03 11.26
C ILE A 26 -54.60 -30.55 12.61
N PHE A 27 -53.67 -29.58 12.62
CA PHE A 27 -53.79 -28.19 13.13
C PHE A 27 -52.43 -27.88 13.85
N PHE A 28 -51.81 -26.69 13.94
CA PHE A 28 -52.17 -25.28 13.75
C PHE A 28 -50.97 -24.47 13.21
N ARG A 29 -51.33 -23.33 12.62
CA ARG A 29 -50.56 -22.20 12.05
C ARG A 29 -49.39 -21.66 12.88
N GLY A 30 -48.34 -21.26 12.17
CA GLY A 30 -47.40 -20.19 12.54
C GLY A 30 -46.76 -19.63 11.27
N GLU A 31 -47.32 -18.55 10.74
CA GLU A 31 -46.74 -17.76 9.63
C GLU A 31 -45.40 -17.14 10.09
N THR A 32 -44.32 -17.34 9.33
CA THR A 32 -43.25 -16.34 9.23
C THR A 32 -42.85 -16.17 7.77
N ASP A 33 -43.07 -14.94 7.29
CA ASP A 33 -42.66 -14.42 5.99
C ASP A 33 -41.15 -14.59 5.77
N VAL A 34 -40.77 -15.15 4.63
CA VAL A 34 -39.41 -15.02 4.08
C VAL A 34 -39.53 -14.14 2.85
N THR A 35 -39.38 -12.83 3.05
CA THR A 35 -39.12 -11.88 1.96
C THR A 35 -37.72 -11.28 2.09
N ASN A 36 -36.97 -11.52 1.01
CA ASN A 36 -36.06 -10.60 0.35
C ASN A 36 -34.76 -10.17 1.05
N GLN A 37 -33.67 -10.67 0.47
CA GLN A 37 -32.29 -10.27 0.74
C GLN A 37 -32.08 -8.77 0.45
N GLN A 38 -31.69 -8.02 1.48
CA GLN A 38 -31.11 -6.69 1.34
C GLN A 38 -29.78 -6.63 2.11
N GLY A 39 -28.71 -6.37 1.35
CA GLY A 39 -27.55 -5.56 1.74
C GLY A 39 -26.78 -5.96 3.00
N VAL A 40 -25.82 -6.87 2.87
CA VAL A 40 -24.69 -6.91 3.81
C VAL A 40 -23.66 -5.89 3.32
N ARG A 41 -23.66 -4.70 3.91
CA ARG A 41 -22.50 -3.80 3.85
C ARG A 41 -21.41 -4.42 4.71
N VAL A 42 -20.35 -4.91 4.08
CA VAL A 42 -19.12 -5.26 4.80
C VAL A 42 -18.46 -3.93 5.18
N ALA A 43 -18.51 -3.58 6.46
CA ALA A 43 -17.78 -2.44 6.98
C ALA A 43 -16.27 -2.75 6.86
N ALA A 44 -15.53 -1.87 6.19
CA ALA A 44 -14.08 -1.89 6.23
C ALA A 44 -13.64 -1.70 7.68
N VAL A 45 -12.99 -2.73 8.26
CA VAL A 45 -12.40 -2.64 9.59
C VAL A 45 -11.06 -1.94 9.43
N THR A 46 -11.04 -0.63 9.68
CA THR A 46 -9.80 0.12 9.86
C THR A 46 -9.41 0.04 11.33
N SER A 47 -8.54 -0.90 11.69
CA SER A 47 -7.92 -0.89 13.02
C SER A 47 -6.81 0.14 13.03
N THR A 48 -7.12 1.37 13.43
CA THR A 48 -6.11 2.33 13.87
C THR A 48 -5.77 2.02 15.33
N LYS A 49 -4.80 1.14 15.56
CA LYS A 49 -4.15 1.07 16.88
C LYS A 49 -3.28 2.33 17.02
N HIS A 50 -3.69 3.25 17.90
CA HIS A 50 -2.83 4.31 18.38
C HIS A 50 -1.82 3.72 19.36
N GLU A 51 -0.57 3.63 18.96
CA GLU A 51 0.53 3.17 19.82
C GLU A 51 1.51 4.32 20.05
N ASP A 52 1.92 4.47 21.32
CA ASP A 52 2.87 5.47 21.78
C ASP A 52 4.28 5.04 21.35
N TRP A 53 4.61 5.32 20.09
CA TRP A 53 5.86 4.93 19.45
C TRP A 53 7.04 5.72 20.04
N ARG A 54 7.68 5.16 21.06
CA ARG A 54 9.10 5.38 21.31
C ARG A 54 9.84 4.43 20.39
N GLY A 55 10.28 4.93 19.23
CA GLY A 55 10.89 4.19 18.13
C GLY A 55 11.53 2.88 18.58
N ALA A 56 11.03 1.76 18.05
CA ALA A 56 11.53 0.43 18.38
C ALA A 56 13.06 0.47 18.38
N PRO A 57 13.71 0.42 19.55
CA PRO A 57 15.14 0.22 19.63
C PRO A 57 15.42 -1.07 18.87
N ILE A 58 16.57 -1.15 18.22
CA ILE A 58 17.06 -2.45 17.77
C ILE A 58 17.16 -3.35 19.04
N GLY A 59 16.21 -4.28 19.23
CA GLY A 59 16.29 -5.35 20.23
C GLY A 59 15.47 -5.23 21.51
N ASP A 60 14.26 -4.66 21.51
CA ASP A 60 13.28 -4.88 22.59
C ASP A 60 12.63 -6.28 22.48
N ARG A 61 12.97 -7.13 23.45
CA ARG A 61 12.58 -8.55 23.59
C ARG A 61 11.09 -8.75 23.99
N GLU A 62 10.17 -7.93 23.52
CA GLU A 62 8.74 -8.17 23.74
C GLU A 62 8.17 -8.96 22.57
N ASP A 63 8.35 -10.27 22.64
CA ASP A 63 7.69 -11.26 21.80
C ASP A 63 6.18 -11.34 22.17
N ASP A 64 5.36 -10.42 21.64
CA ASP A 64 3.91 -10.62 21.55
C ASP A 64 3.54 -11.10 20.13
N PRO A 65 3.08 -12.35 19.94
CA PRO A 65 2.72 -12.91 18.64
C PRO A 65 1.54 -12.20 17.95
N ASP A 66 0.78 -11.36 18.67
CA ASP A 66 -0.33 -10.55 18.14
C ASP A 66 0.04 -9.05 17.95
N SER A 67 1.31 -8.70 18.16
CA SER A 67 1.82 -7.35 17.90
C SER A 67 2.41 -7.26 16.49
N TYR A 68 2.09 -6.17 15.80
CA TYR A 68 2.63 -5.82 14.47
C TYR A 68 4.16 -5.63 14.45
N HIS A 69 4.85 -5.84 15.58
CA HIS A 69 6.25 -5.56 15.84
C HIS A 69 7.18 -6.78 15.70
N SER A 70 6.63 -7.95 15.38
CA SER A 70 7.35 -9.23 15.45
C SER A 70 7.60 -9.83 14.06
N TYR A 71 8.46 -9.21 13.25
CA TYR A 71 8.98 -9.88 12.06
C TYR A 71 10.50 -10.04 12.05
N ASP A 72 11.22 -9.33 12.92
CA ASP A 72 12.67 -9.46 12.98
C ASP A 72 13.13 -10.22 14.23
N HIS A 73 12.83 -11.51 14.29
CA HIS A 73 13.29 -12.42 15.36
C HIS A 73 14.80 -12.71 15.33
N ARG A 74 15.57 -12.05 14.45
CA ARG A 74 16.99 -12.30 14.29
C ARG A 74 17.78 -11.55 15.36
N PRO A 75 18.82 -12.17 15.97
CA PRO A 75 19.63 -11.52 16.99
C PRO A 75 20.19 -10.18 16.49
N ALA A 76 20.04 -9.14 17.32
CA ALA A 76 20.62 -7.84 17.06
C ALA A 76 22.16 -7.89 17.01
N GLY A 77 22.76 -7.07 16.15
CA GLY A 77 24.10 -6.50 16.40
C GLY A 77 25.27 -7.05 15.58
N THR A 78 25.08 -8.10 14.77
CA THR A 78 26.12 -8.55 13.81
C THR A 78 25.66 -8.48 12.36
N ASP A 79 24.39 -8.19 12.09
CA ASP A 79 23.93 -7.96 10.73
C ASP A 79 24.58 -6.68 10.20
N PRO A 80 25.19 -6.69 9.00
CA PRO A 80 25.82 -5.51 8.44
C PRO A 80 24.88 -4.30 8.33
N ARG A 81 23.57 -4.52 8.17
CA ARG A 81 22.55 -3.46 8.15
C ARG A 81 22.37 -2.81 9.52
N ASP A 82 22.28 -3.61 10.58
CA ASP A 82 22.16 -3.13 11.96
C ASP A 82 23.42 -2.37 12.38
N VAL A 83 24.59 -2.90 12.01
CA VAL A 83 25.88 -2.24 12.26
C VAL A 83 25.93 -0.88 11.57
N LEU A 84 25.48 -0.79 10.32
CA LEU A 84 25.43 0.45 9.57
C LEU A 84 24.42 1.45 10.15
N LEU A 85 23.24 1.01 10.59
CA LEU A 85 22.24 1.87 11.21
C LEU A 85 22.75 2.55 12.49
N ASN A 86 23.64 1.91 13.24
CA ASN A 86 24.25 2.49 14.44
C ASN A 86 25.13 3.72 14.14
N GLU A 87 25.48 3.97 12.87
CA GLU A 87 26.15 5.21 12.46
C GLU A 87 25.19 6.41 12.35
N TYR A 88 23.87 6.17 12.38
CA TYR A 88 22.85 7.19 12.21
C TYR A 88 21.98 7.37 13.46
N THR A 89 21.33 8.53 13.56
CA THR A 89 20.33 8.79 14.60
C THR A 89 18.94 8.41 14.09
N ILE A 90 18.22 7.60 14.86
CA ILE A 90 16.78 7.34 14.67
C ILE A 90 16.01 8.38 15.50
N HIS A 91 15.09 9.08 14.84
CA HIS A 91 14.29 10.15 15.41
C HIS A 91 12.86 9.67 15.68
N PRO A 92 12.16 10.23 16.68
CA PRO A 92 10.71 10.14 16.73
C PRO A 92 10.08 10.88 15.53
N CYS A 93 8.81 10.61 15.24
CA CYS A 93 8.07 11.41 14.28
C CYS A 93 8.09 12.91 14.68
N PRO A 94 8.31 13.83 13.73
CA PRO A 94 8.40 15.26 14.03
C PRO A 94 7.14 15.82 14.70
N ASN A 95 7.28 16.95 15.41
CA ASN A 95 6.17 17.67 16.05
C ASN A 95 5.36 16.84 17.08
N GLY A 96 5.93 15.78 17.63
CA GLY A 96 5.20 14.85 18.50
C GLY A 96 4.17 14.00 17.75
N GLY A 97 4.34 13.87 16.43
CA GLY A 97 3.52 13.05 15.57
C GLY A 97 3.59 11.56 15.93
N THR A 98 2.66 10.79 15.36
CA THR A 98 2.54 9.35 15.62
C THR A 98 2.99 8.54 14.42
N GLY A 99 3.73 7.46 14.67
CA GLY A 99 4.08 6.47 13.67
C GLY A 99 2.96 5.46 13.45
N SER A 100 2.78 4.98 12.22
CA SER A 100 1.85 3.90 11.92
C SER A 100 2.31 3.07 10.73
N MET A 101 2.10 1.76 10.79
CA MET A 101 2.24 0.90 9.61
C MET A 101 1.04 1.12 8.69
N VAL A 102 1.32 1.41 7.42
CA VAL A 102 0.33 1.63 6.38
C VAL A 102 0.36 0.46 5.41
N SER A 103 -0.79 -0.17 5.29
CA SER A 103 -1.03 -1.34 4.46
C SER A 103 -2.52 -1.53 4.28
N GLY A 104 -2.91 -2.33 3.31
CA GLY A 104 -4.29 -2.47 2.87
C GLY A 104 -4.49 -3.78 2.13
N GLN A 105 -5.76 -4.17 2.00
CA GLN A 105 -6.15 -5.49 1.52
C GLN A 105 -6.91 -5.39 0.20
N ASP A 106 -6.46 -6.13 -0.83
CA ASP A 106 -7.28 -6.47 -2.00
C ASP A 106 -7.71 -7.93 -1.91
N PRO A 107 -9.03 -8.21 -2.02
CA PRO A 107 -9.54 -9.57 -2.07
C PRO A 107 -9.09 -10.47 -3.23
N ARG A 108 -8.10 -10.09 -4.02
CA ARG A 108 -7.52 -10.92 -5.09
C ARG A 108 -6.06 -11.24 -4.85
N LEU A 109 -5.39 -10.52 -3.95
CA LEU A 109 -4.01 -10.78 -3.53
C LEU A 109 -3.94 -11.74 -2.32
N PHE A 110 -5.02 -12.50 -2.10
CA PHE A 110 -5.11 -13.49 -1.04
C PHE A 110 -4.12 -14.64 -1.27
N GLU A 111 -3.15 -14.77 -0.37
CA GLU A 111 -2.53 -16.06 -0.07
C GLU A 111 -2.94 -16.46 1.34
N LEU A 112 -3.81 -17.46 1.47
CA LEU A 112 -3.99 -18.18 2.72
C LEU A 112 -2.80 -19.13 2.87
N LYS A 113 -1.85 -18.81 3.76
CA LYS A 113 -0.86 -19.77 4.25
C LYS A 113 -1.20 -20.13 5.68
N ASN A 114 -1.50 -21.40 5.93
CA ASN A 114 -1.79 -21.94 7.26
C ASN A 114 -2.87 -21.16 8.02
N ASP A 115 -3.96 -20.77 7.34
CA ASP A 115 -5.08 -20.01 7.91
C ASP A 115 -4.71 -18.65 8.55
N LEU A 116 -3.48 -18.16 8.29
CA LEU A 116 -2.97 -16.91 8.79
C LEU A 116 -2.73 -15.92 7.65
N TYR A 117 -3.21 -14.71 7.89
CA TYR A 117 -3.05 -13.55 7.05
C TYR A 117 -1.59 -13.07 7.06
N LYS A 118 -1.02 -12.74 5.89
CA LYS A 118 0.27 -12.02 5.82
C LYS A 118 0.16 -10.86 4.84
N GLU A 119 0.16 -9.64 5.36
CA GLU A 119 0.47 -8.44 4.56
C GLU A 119 1.85 -8.61 3.98
N ARG A 120 1.99 -8.33 2.68
CA ARG A 120 3.25 -8.57 2.00
C ARG A 120 4.24 -7.45 2.27
N ASN A 121 3.81 -6.19 2.26
CA ASN A 121 4.75 -5.06 2.24
C ASN A 121 4.24 -3.80 2.99
N PRO A 122 3.91 -3.90 4.29
CA PRO A 122 3.43 -2.74 5.04
C PRO A 122 4.55 -1.70 5.19
N LYS A 123 4.26 -0.42 4.97
CA LYS A 123 5.27 0.65 5.09
C LYS A 123 4.97 1.56 6.27
N PHE A 124 5.98 1.88 7.10
CA PHE A 124 5.82 2.82 8.20
C PHE A 124 5.74 4.26 7.69
N LEU A 125 4.82 5.06 8.22
CA LEU A 125 4.73 6.50 7.95
C LEU A 125 4.44 7.28 9.24
N CYS A 126 4.93 8.53 9.30
CA CYS A 126 4.54 9.47 10.34
C CYS A 126 3.25 10.19 9.96
N ASP A 127 2.34 10.32 10.90
CA ASP A 127 1.08 11.07 10.80
C ASP A 127 0.25 10.72 9.55
N ALA A 128 0.21 9.42 9.20
CA ALA A 128 -0.37 8.94 7.95
C ALA A 128 -1.80 9.46 7.67
N ALA A 129 -2.67 9.46 8.68
CA ALA A 129 -4.04 9.97 8.57
C ALA A 129 -4.12 11.49 8.37
N SER A 130 -3.08 12.22 8.80
CA SER A 130 -3.03 13.68 8.77
C SER A 130 -2.21 14.24 7.60
N ILE A 131 -1.63 13.40 6.74
CA ILE A 131 -0.89 13.83 5.54
C ILE A 131 -1.74 14.79 4.68
N THR A 132 -3.06 14.56 4.63
CA THR A 132 -4.02 15.38 3.89
C THR A 132 -4.18 16.81 4.42
N THR A 133 -3.69 17.11 5.62
CA THR A 133 -3.80 18.43 6.27
C THR A 133 -2.61 19.36 6.00
N SER A 134 -1.62 18.90 5.21
CA SER A 134 -0.46 19.69 4.81
C SER A 134 -0.85 20.97 4.06
N LEU A 135 -0.01 22.00 4.20
CA LEU A 135 -0.16 23.28 3.49
C LEU A 135 0.08 23.15 1.97
N HIS A 136 0.81 22.12 1.54
CA HIS A 136 1.00 21.81 0.14
C HIS A 136 -0.19 20.98 -0.36
N GLN A 137 -1.04 21.56 -1.20
CA GLN A 137 -2.18 20.85 -1.79
C GLN A 137 -2.09 20.88 -3.33
N PRO A 138 -2.54 19.82 -4.02
CA PRO A 138 -3.18 18.61 -3.48
C PRO A 138 -2.21 17.67 -2.74
N CYS A 139 -2.76 16.76 -1.90
CA CYS A 139 -1.99 15.64 -1.36
C CYS A 139 -1.58 14.69 -2.50
N VAL A 140 -0.30 14.36 -2.59
CA VAL A 140 0.28 13.53 -3.68
C VAL A 140 1.14 12.42 -3.07
N VAL A 141 0.89 11.18 -3.48
CA VAL A 141 1.67 10.01 -3.09
C VAL A 141 2.18 9.29 -4.33
N TYR A 142 3.50 9.12 -4.41
CA TYR A 142 4.14 8.37 -5.50
C TYR A 142 4.73 7.07 -4.94
N SER A 143 4.41 5.94 -5.57
CA SER A 143 4.88 4.61 -5.21
C SER A 143 5.58 3.98 -6.41
N PHE A 144 6.89 3.83 -6.32
CA PHE A 144 7.70 3.18 -7.36
C PHE A 144 7.98 1.72 -6.99
N GLY A 145 7.88 0.85 -7.99
CA GLY A 145 8.07 -0.60 -7.90
C GLY A 145 7.05 -1.27 -6.99
N SER A 146 5.80 -1.32 -7.46
CA SER A 146 4.74 -2.06 -6.78
C SER A 146 4.72 -3.53 -7.17
N PHE A 147 5.14 -3.88 -8.40
CA PHE A 147 5.08 -5.22 -8.96
C PHE A 147 3.70 -5.90 -8.80
N ASP A 148 2.62 -5.09 -8.90
CA ASP A 148 1.22 -5.49 -8.66
C ASP A 148 0.96 -5.98 -7.20
N GLU A 149 1.85 -5.61 -6.28
CA GLU A 149 1.66 -5.61 -4.84
C GLU A 149 1.16 -4.20 -4.44
N ILE A 150 -0.15 -4.09 -4.18
CA ILE A 150 -0.84 -2.80 -4.00
C ILE A 150 -1.23 -2.51 -2.56
N SER A 151 -0.69 -3.27 -1.60
CA SER A 151 -1.12 -3.15 -0.20
C SER A 151 -0.84 -1.75 0.35
N PHE A 152 0.28 -1.16 -0.03
CA PHE A 152 0.64 0.20 0.34
C PHE A 152 -0.36 1.24 -0.22
N GLU A 153 -0.67 1.18 -1.51
CA GLU A 153 -1.59 2.11 -2.17
C GLU A 153 -2.99 2.05 -1.56
N ILE A 154 -3.50 0.85 -1.29
CA ILE A 154 -4.78 0.65 -0.60
C ILE A 154 -4.73 1.20 0.83
N GLY A 155 -3.62 0.98 1.52
CA GLY A 155 -3.41 1.53 2.87
C GLY A 155 -3.50 3.06 2.86
N ILE A 156 -2.84 3.71 1.91
CA ILE A 156 -2.90 5.17 1.74
C ILE A 156 -4.32 5.63 1.41
N ASP A 157 -5.00 4.99 0.45
CA ASP A 157 -6.38 5.34 0.09
C ASP A 157 -7.30 5.29 1.32
N ASN A 158 -7.19 4.23 2.12
CA ASN A 158 -7.97 4.02 3.33
C ASN A 158 -7.68 5.06 4.42
N VAL A 159 -6.40 5.26 4.80
CA VAL A 159 -6.04 6.18 5.90
C VAL A 159 -6.26 7.64 5.54
N THR A 160 -6.24 7.97 4.26
CA THR A 160 -6.49 9.34 3.76
C THR A 160 -7.95 9.57 3.36
N ASN A 161 -8.78 8.51 3.38
CA ASN A 161 -10.17 8.53 2.93
C ASN A 161 -10.29 9.09 1.50
N SER A 162 -9.45 8.58 0.59
CA SER A 162 -9.39 8.93 -0.84
C SER A 162 -9.15 10.40 -1.15
N LYS A 163 -8.44 11.11 -0.25
CA LYS A 163 -8.14 12.55 -0.41
C LYS A 163 -6.77 12.83 -1.01
N CYS A 164 -5.92 11.81 -1.16
CA CYS A 164 -4.63 11.94 -1.83
C CYS A 164 -4.71 11.45 -3.26
N ASP A 165 -4.01 12.13 -4.16
CA ASP A 165 -3.74 11.65 -5.51
C ASP A 165 -2.61 10.62 -5.45
N VAL A 166 -2.97 9.35 -5.56
CA VAL A 166 -2.05 8.22 -5.41
C VAL A 166 -1.64 7.71 -6.79
N HIS A 167 -0.34 7.66 -7.04
CA HIS A 167 0.24 7.14 -8.27
C HIS A 167 1.17 5.98 -7.98
N THR A 168 0.93 4.85 -8.64
CA THR A 168 1.84 3.70 -8.63
C THR A 168 2.54 3.58 -9.98
N PHE A 169 3.83 3.30 -9.95
CA PHE A 169 4.73 3.33 -11.10
C PHE A 169 5.51 2.01 -11.14
N ASP A 170 5.27 1.22 -12.18
CA ASP A 170 6.01 -0.03 -12.38
C ASP A 170 6.15 -0.34 -13.88
N PRO A 171 7.40 -0.44 -14.41
CA PRO A 171 7.64 -0.71 -15.82
C PRO A 171 7.57 -2.21 -16.18
N GLU A 172 7.48 -3.11 -15.19
CA GLU A 172 7.50 -4.56 -15.41
C GLU A 172 6.12 -5.18 -15.22
N LYS A 173 5.52 -4.95 -14.04
CA LYS A 173 4.23 -5.54 -13.66
C LYS A 173 3.41 -4.54 -12.86
N ARG A 174 2.38 -4.01 -13.51
CA ARG A 174 1.50 -3.01 -12.92
C ARG A 174 0.08 -3.52 -12.67
N PRO A 175 -0.63 -2.96 -11.67
CA PRO A 175 -2.05 -3.22 -11.48
C PRO A 175 -2.86 -2.80 -12.70
N SER A 176 -3.89 -3.59 -13.05
CA SER A 176 -4.78 -3.21 -14.14
C SER A 176 -5.55 -1.92 -13.81
N PRO A 177 -5.97 -1.12 -14.81
CA PRO A 177 -6.74 0.10 -14.55
C PRO A 177 -8.03 -0.13 -13.76
N GLU A 178 -8.64 -1.31 -13.91
CA GLU A 178 -9.83 -1.70 -13.14
C GLU A 178 -9.50 -1.89 -11.65
N VAL A 179 -8.34 -2.47 -11.35
CA VAL A 179 -7.83 -2.59 -9.97
C VAL A 179 -7.58 -1.21 -9.37
N ALA A 180 -6.84 -0.40 -10.12
CA ALA A 180 -6.42 0.93 -9.70
C ALA A 180 -7.64 1.82 -9.41
N GLY A 181 -8.64 1.79 -10.29
CA GLY A 181 -9.88 2.54 -10.11
C GLY A 181 -10.74 2.09 -8.92
N ARG A 182 -10.65 0.83 -8.48
CA ARG A 182 -11.36 0.33 -7.30
C ARG A 182 -10.81 0.86 -5.98
N HIS A 183 -9.54 1.27 -5.96
CA HIS A 183 -8.82 1.75 -4.79
C HIS A 183 -8.26 3.17 -4.97
N HIS A 184 -8.87 3.94 -5.89
CA HIS A 184 -8.62 5.36 -6.13
C HIS A 184 -7.14 5.74 -6.35
N PHE A 185 -6.39 4.91 -7.06
CA PHE A 185 -5.03 5.26 -7.50
C PHE A 185 -4.88 5.17 -9.02
N THR A 186 -3.83 5.79 -9.55
CA THR A 186 -3.46 5.74 -10.97
C THR A 186 -2.23 4.86 -11.19
N SER A 187 -2.31 3.93 -12.13
CA SER A 187 -1.24 2.98 -12.47
C SER A 187 -0.49 3.39 -13.74
N HIS A 188 0.82 3.54 -13.65
CA HIS A 188 1.71 4.01 -14.71
C HIS A 188 2.69 2.90 -15.12
N ASP A 189 2.80 2.69 -16.42
CA ASP A 189 3.88 1.88 -17.03
C ASP A 189 5.12 2.75 -17.13
N LEU A 190 5.76 2.97 -15.99
CA LEU A 190 6.90 3.88 -15.86
C LEU A 190 7.78 3.50 -14.66
N GLY A 191 9.09 3.52 -14.83
CA GLY A 191 10.09 3.35 -13.79
C GLY A 191 10.79 4.66 -13.43
N LEU A 192 11.24 4.75 -12.18
CA LEU A 192 12.12 5.81 -11.72
C LEU A 192 13.55 5.53 -12.15
N SER A 193 14.24 6.50 -12.74
CA SER A 193 15.65 6.34 -13.09
C SER A 193 16.45 7.64 -13.03
N SER A 194 17.74 7.54 -13.31
CA SER A 194 18.66 8.68 -13.41
C SER A 194 18.73 9.28 -14.81
N PHE A 195 17.88 8.87 -15.74
CA PHE A 195 17.84 9.36 -17.12
C PHE A 195 16.44 9.21 -17.74
N GLU A 196 16.30 9.65 -18.99
CA GLU A 196 15.08 9.47 -19.77
C GLU A 196 15.35 8.38 -20.80
N HIS A 197 14.62 7.27 -20.77
CA HIS A 197 14.75 6.19 -21.75
C HIS A 197 13.51 5.27 -21.71
N ASP A 198 12.85 5.07 -22.84
CA ASP A 198 11.63 4.26 -22.93
C ASP A 198 10.60 4.64 -21.85
N ASN A 199 10.23 3.67 -21.02
CA ASN A 199 9.35 3.83 -19.87
C ASN A 199 10.13 4.12 -18.57
N PHE A 200 11.31 4.73 -18.62
CA PHE A 200 12.05 5.19 -17.45
C PHE A 200 12.27 6.70 -17.52
N LYS A 201 11.98 7.38 -16.42
CA LYS A 201 12.09 8.84 -16.32
C LYS A 201 12.69 9.28 -15.00
N ARG A 202 13.27 10.49 -15.01
CA ARG A 202 13.66 11.19 -13.79
C ARG A 202 12.44 11.62 -12.99
N LEU A 203 12.56 11.68 -11.66
CA LEU A 203 11.44 12.11 -10.81
C LEU A 203 10.98 13.54 -11.15
N GLY A 204 11.89 14.46 -11.44
CA GLY A 204 11.53 15.82 -11.81
C GLY A 204 10.70 15.89 -13.09
N THR A 205 10.99 15.01 -14.07
CA THR A 205 10.20 14.88 -15.30
C THR A 205 8.82 14.31 -15.02
N ILE A 206 8.73 13.26 -14.18
CA ILE A 206 7.45 12.65 -13.77
C ILE A 206 6.55 13.68 -13.08
N MET A 207 7.10 14.39 -12.09
CA MET A 207 6.40 15.47 -11.39
C MET A 207 5.88 16.53 -12.36
N LYS A 208 6.71 16.96 -13.31
CA LYS A 208 6.33 17.94 -14.34
C LYS A 208 5.21 17.43 -15.25
N ASP A 209 5.33 16.20 -15.75
CA ASP A 209 4.37 15.60 -16.67
C ASP A 209 2.99 15.42 -16.02
N LEU A 210 2.96 15.13 -14.72
CA LEU A 210 1.73 15.00 -13.92
C LEU A 210 1.26 16.33 -13.31
N GLY A 211 2.03 17.42 -13.45
CA GLY A 211 1.67 18.74 -12.92
C GLY A 211 1.83 18.88 -11.40
N HIS A 212 2.57 17.99 -10.75
CA HIS A 212 2.79 17.97 -9.32
C HIS A 212 4.04 18.76 -8.94
N LYS A 213 3.93 19.60 -7.92
CA LYS A 213 5.06 20.40 -7.40
C LYS A 213 5.65 19.86 -6.12
N HIS A 214 4.90 19.00 -5.42
CA HIS A 214 5.21 18.50 -4.11
C HIS A 214 4.73 17.06 -3.98
N ILE A 215 5.49 16.22 -3.29
CA ILE A 215 5.14 14.82 -2.99
C ILE A 215 5.12 14.68 -1.48
N HIS A 216 4.00 14.21 -0.94
CA HIS A 216 3.84 14.04 0.49
C HIS A 216 4.49 12.74 0.96
N VAL A 217 4.32 11.68 0.18
CA VAL A 217 4.96 10.39 0.43
C VAL A 217 5.55 9.87 -0.87
N LEU A 218 6.84 9.58 -0.84
CA LEU A 218 7.57 8.95 -1.91
C LEU A 218 8.01 7.55 -1.46
N LYS A 219 7.34 6.51 -1.95
CA LYS A 219 7.80 5.13 -1.82
C LYS A 219 8.78 4.80 -2.96
N ILE A 220 9.94 4.24 -2.62
CA ILE A 220 10.95 3.75 -3.56
C ILE A 220 11.32 2.32 -3.20
N ASP A 221 10.98 1.38 -4.07
CA ASP A 221 11.24 -0.04 -3.89
C ASP A 221 11.49 -0.62 -5.28
N ILE A 222 12.71 -0.45 -5.82
CA ILE A 222 12.99 -0.59 -7.26
C ILE A 222 14.18 -1.52 -7.53
N GLU A 223 14.34 -2.55 -6.70
CA GLU A 223 15.20 -3.72 -6.95
C GLU A 223 16.66 -3.36 -7.33
N GLY A 224 17.26 -2.41 -6.62
CA GLY A 224 18.63 -1.95 -6.83
C GLY A 224 18.75 -0.68 -7.66
N GLY A 225 17.67 -0.24 -8.30
CA GLY A 225 17.59 1.03 -9.02
C GLY A 225 17.85 2.26 -8.15
N GLU A 226 17.80 2.11 -6.83
CA GLU A 226 18.06 3.18 -5.85
C GLU A 226 19.45 3.81 -6.06
N GLY A 227 20.43 3.00 -6.48
CA GLY A 227 21.81 3.43 -6.68
C GLY A 227 21.98 4.49 -7.78
N GLY A 228 21.11 4.47 -8.79
CA GLY A 228 21.03 5.52 -9.81
C GLY A 228 20.03 6.61 -9.44
N ALA A 229 18.87 6.22 -8.93
CA ALA A 229 17.76 7.14 -8.65
C ALA A 229 18.14 8.19 -7.59
N LEU A 230 18.66 7.79 -6.42
CA LEU A 230 18.89 8.72 -5.30
C LEU A 230 19.90 9.83 -5.63
N PRO A 231 21.07 9.56 -6.26
CA PRO A 231 21.95 10.63 -6.71
C PRO A 231 21.27 11.59 -7.69
N ALA A 232 20.42 11.07 -8.60
CA ALA A 232 19.68 11.92 -9.53
C ALA A 232 18.66 12.81 -8.80
N LEU A 233 17.92 12.28 -7.82
CA LEU A 233 17.00 13.08 -6.99
C LEU A 233 17.72 14.26 -6.31
N GLN A 234 18.93 14.01 -5.81
CA GLN A 234 19.75 15.03 -5.17
C GLN A 234 20.24 16.09 -6.16
N VAL A 235 20.79 15.67 -7.30
CA VAL A 235 21.29 16.57 -8.35
C VAL A 235 20.17 17.42 -8.95
N GLU A 236 18.98 16.86 -9.13
CA GLU A 236 17.80 17.58 -9.61
C GLU A 236 17.21 18.53 -8.55
N GLY A 237 17.61 18.36 -7.28
CA GLY A 237 17.12 19.17 -6.17
C GLY A 237 15.63 18.97 -5.87
N VAL A 238 15.06 17.83 -6.27
CA VAL A 238 13.63 17.52 -6.07
C VAL A 238 13.32 17.06 -4.65
N LEU A 239 14.32 16.58 -3.90
CA LEU A 239 14.21 16.16 -2.49
C LEU A 239 13.75 17.29 -1.54
N LYS A 240 13.80 18.56 -1.96
CA LYS A 240 13.22 19.67 -1.19
C LYS A 240 11.70 19.75 -1.25
N ASN A 241 11.10 19.08 -2.24
CA ASN A 241 9.66 19.04 -2.49
C ASN A 241 9.04 17.69 -2.04
N VAL A 242 9.70 16.99 -1.12
CA VAL A 242 9.26 15.70 -0.59
C VAL A 242 9.21 15.76 0.93
N ASP A 243 8.08 15.38 1.53
CA ASP A 243 7.92 15.39 3.00
C ASP A 243 8.41 14.10 3.64
N GLN A 244 8.00 12.95 3.12
CA GLN A 244 8.35 11.63 3.65
C GLN A 244 8.81 10.69 2.54
N ILE A 245 9.82 9.88 2.84
CA ILE A 245 10.35 8.85 1.95
C ILE A 245 10.27 7.51 2.68
N SER A 246 9.61 6.53 2.06
CA SER A 246 9.72 5.13 2.47
C SER A 246 10.51 4.41 1.41
N ILE A 247 11.66 3.82 1.76
CA ILE A 247 12.57 3.23 0.80
C ILE A 247 13.02 1.85 1.22
N GLU A 248 13.05 0.91 0.28
CA GLU A 248 13.73 -0.37 0.45
C GLU A 248 15.10 -0.33 -0.22
N PHE A 249 16.14 -0.63 0.55
CA PHE A 249 17.50 -0.74 0.03
C PHE A 249 17.86 -2.19 -0.21
N HIS A 250 18.26 -2.52 -1.43
CA HIS A 250 18.56 -3.90 -1.86
C HIS A 250 20.00 -4.36 -1.57
N SER A 251 20.80 -3.54 -0.87
CA SER A 251 22.10 -3.94 -0.31
C SER A 251 22.57 -2.94 0.76
N VAL A 252 23.53 -3.36 1.59
CA VAL A 252 24.20 -2.51 2.59
C VAL A 252 24.94 -1.34 1.93
N GLU A 253 25.52 -1.55 0.75
CA GLU A 253 26.22 -0.49 0.02
C GLU A 253 25.24 0.59 -0.47
N LEU A 254 24.11 0.17 -1.05
CA LEU A 254 23.05 1.09 -1.49
C LEU A 254 22.44 1.83 -0.30
N MET A 255 22.22 1.13 0.81
CA MET A 255 21.77 1.72 2.07
C MET A 255 22.72 2.82 2.53
N LYS A 256 24.03 2.57 2.60
CA LYS A 256 25.01 3.58 3.05
C LYS A 256 24.95 4.82 2.15
N LYS A 257 25.11 4.65 0.84
CA LYS A 257 25.10 5.78 -0.11
C LYS A 257 23.77 6.53 -0.09
N GLY A 258 22.65 5.81 0.00
CA GLY A 258 21.32 6.39 0.01
C GLY A 258 21.03 7.18 1.28
N LEU A 259 21.33 6.63 2.45
CA LEU A 259 21.17 7.32 3.72
C LEU A 259 22.04 8.58 3.80
N ASP A 260 23.29 8.53 3.34
CA ASP A 260 24.15 9.72 3.25
C ASP A 260 23.51 10.84 2.42
N ILE A 261 22.94 10.50 1.26
CA ILE A 261 22.24 11.46 0.39
C ILE A 261 21.00 12.05 1.07
N LEU A 262 20.15 11.20 1.65
CA LEU A 262 18.88 11.61 2.21
C LEU A 262 19.09 12.44 3.49
N VAL A 263 19.99 12.01 4.37
CA VAL A 263 20.35 12.76 5.59
C VAL A 263 20.98 14.11 5.24
N ALA A 264 21.90 14.15 4.27
CA ALA A 264 22.46 15.42 3.78
C ALA A 264 21.39 16.34 3.15
N SER A 265 20.28 15.77 2.69
CA SER A 265 19.13 16.51 2.12
C SER A 265 18.08 16.91 3.16
N GLY A 266 18.40 16.76 4.45
CA GLY A 266 17.56 17.21 5.58
C GLY A 266 16.52 16.20 6.05
N PHE A 267 16.63 14.93 5.66
CA PHE A 267 15.75 13.88 6.16
C PHE A 267 16.32 13.22 7.42
N GLY A 268 15.46 12.92 8.39
CA GLY A 268 15.77 12.13 9.57
C GLY A 268 15.15 10.75 9.45
N ILE A 269 15.90 9.72 9.80
CA ILE A 269 15.39 8.34 9.86
C ILE A 269 14.41 8.25 11.03
N VAL A 270 13.21 7.72 10.80
CA VAL A 270 12.19 7.54 11.85
C VAL A 270 11.82 6.08 12.09
N TYR A 271 12.13 5.21 11.12
CA TYR A 271 11.87 3.78 11.19
C TYR A 271 12.84 3.04 10.29
N ALA A 272 13.29 1.85 10.73
CA ALA A 272 14.01 0.91 9.90
C ALA A 272 13.67 -0.52 10.31
N ARG A 273 13.54 -1.40 9.31
CA ARG A 273 13.24 -2.82 9.52
C ARG A 273 13.91 -3.67 8.44
N ARG A 274 14.46 -4.82 8.84
CA ARG A 274 14.92 -5.83 7.89
C ARG A 274 13.73 -6.54 7.25
N GLU A 275 13.74 -6.70 5.93
CA GLU A 275 12.69 -7.44 5.20
C GLU A 275 12.85 -8.95 5.43
N ASP A 276 11.73 -9.67 5.54
CA ASP A 276 11.71 -11.11 5.78
C ASP A 276 12.05 -11.90 4.51
N ARG A 277 11.61 -11.40 3.37
CA ARG A 277 11.67 -12.11 2.07
C ARG A 277 12.94 -11.81 1.30
N CYS A 278 13.67 -10.78 1.70
CA CYS A 278 14.96 -10.43 1.13
C CYS A 278 16.04 -10.42 2.22
N ALA A 279 16.99 -11.37 2.10
CA ALA A 279 18.06 -11.55 3.09
C ALA A 279 18.98 -10.33 3.22
N TRP A 280 19.02 -9.46 2.21
CA TRP A 280 19.94 -8.33 2.11
C TRP A 280 19.24 -6.97 2.18
N CYS A 281 17.90 -6.96 2.19
CA CYS A 281 17.14 -5.73 2.06
C CYS A 281 16.79 -5.11 3.40
N ILE A 282 16.60 -3.80 3.42
CA ILE A 282 16.10 -3.08 4.58
C ILE A 282 15.14 -1.98 4.15
N GLU A 283 14.02 -1.93 4.83
CA GLU A 283 13.07 -0.84 4.71
C GLU A 283 13.47 0.28 5.67
N VAL A 284 13.46 1.51 5.18
CA VAL A 284 13.73 2.70 5.98
C VAL A 284 12.69 3.75 5.65
N THR A 285 12.09 4.34 6.68
CA THR A 285 11.28 5.55 6.52
C THR A 285 12.05 6.74 7.04
N LEU A 286 12.08 7.80 6.24
CA LEU A 286 12.69 9.07 6.58
C LEU A 286 11.71 10.21 6.37
N VAL A 287 11.77 11.22 7.25
CA VAL A 287 10.89 12.39 7.21
C VAL A 287 11.73 13.66 7.15
N LYS A 288 11.27 14.66 6.41
CA LYS A 288 11.88 15.99 6.36
C LYS A 288 11.90 16.58 7.77
N MET A 289 13.10 16.84 8.30
CA MET A 289 13.24 17.40 9.64
C MET A 289 12.96 18.91 9.60
N PRO A 290 12.27 19.46 10.61
CA PRO A 290 12.09 20.90 10.71
C PRO A 290 13.45 21.60 10.84
N ASP A 291 13.60 22.75 10.18
CA ASP A 291 14.81 23.54 10.26
C ASP A 291 15.07 23.95 11.71
N LYS A 292 16.30 23.72 12.19
CA LYS A 292 16.72 24.09 13.55
C LYS A 292 16.66 25.60 13.82
N SER A 293 16.42 26.44 12.80
CA SER A 293 16.35 27.90 12.92
C SER A 293 14.99 28.45 13.36
N THR A 294 13.94 27.63 13.44
CA THR A 294 12.59 28.07 13.83
C THR A 294 12.20 27.77 15.27
N SER A 295 13.08 27.18 16.07
CA SER A 295 12.89 27.03 17.51
C SER A 295 13.59 28.18 18.26
N LEU A 296 12.91 29.33 18.35
CA LEU A 296 13.20 30.42 19.29
C LEU A 296 11.98 30.65 20.17
#